data_AF-A0A7Y5WLE9-F1
#
_entry.id   AF-A0A7Y5WLE9-F1
#
_cell.length_a   1.000
_cell.length_b   1.000
_cell.length_c   1.000
_cell.angle_alpha   90.00
_cell.angle_beta   90.00
_cell.angle_gamma   90.00
#
_symmetry.space_group_name_H-M   'P 1'
#
loop_
_entity.id
_entity.type
_entity.pdbx_description
1 polymer ?
#
loop_
_entity_poly.entity_id
_entity_poly.type
_entity_poly.pdbx_seq_one_letter_code
_entity_poly.pdbx_strand_id
1 'polypeptide(L)'
;MSTDLNQELELLIRSRYGLIILDTVEEDRVEAILKQIASSLSLHYYSWSRSKGLRRGMSSTQPTVDVGEEPAMDPAKALAIVEREGSGVFQFDGLDRHFDDPLVVSQLRDVVLGFNRRRGAVVITGQDVRLPERLRVHATTRRLAPPSFEDYRALFERCVRDNAARMNLRVELERAEIEQLVNNLMGLTLLEAEKVVTKLIMDDGAITHDDISGVISAKRQAVEQDGLLEFHRSAEDLGHVAGLTGLKEWLDKRRAMVADPVRAQQFGLSFPKGVLLLGVPGCGKSLCAKAVSREWGLPLLKLDPANLYDKYVGDSEKNFKRAMQMAERLAPIVLWIDELEKAFSDGGGEDDGGVSRRVFGTFLSWLQDRKGDVFVVATSNDVAKLPPEFIRKGRFDEVFFVDLPRPDARRAIFEIHLRKRKQDPAAFDLEALVVATEGFSGAEIEQAIVSGLYSAFAAGKPLSSEILLHEIDETRPLSQTMAEKLDDLREWARNRAVSAD
;
A
#
# COMPACT_ATOMS: atom_id res chain seq x y z
N MET A 1 -0.59 -5.78 -19.92
CA MET A 1 -1.08 -4.39 -19.82
C MET A 1 0.04 -3.33 -19.71
N SER A 2 1.32 -3.65 -19.43
CA SER A 2 2.41 -2.65 -19.44
C SER A 2 2.77 -2.14 -20.85
N THR A 3 2.43 -2.89 -21.90
CA THR A 3 2.67 -2.54 -23.31
C THR A 3 1.92 -1.28 -23.76
N ASP A 4 0.81 -0.95 -23.09
CA ASP A 4 -0.07 0.15 -23.47
C ASP A 4 0.61 1.51 -23.25
N LEU A 5 1.34 1.68 -22.13
CA LEU A 5 1.97 2.96 -21.82
C LEU A 5 3.20 3.26 -22.70
N ASN A 6 4.00 2.26 -23.04
CA ASN A 6 5.14 2.46 -23.96
C ASN A 6 4.64 2.86 -25.35
N GLN A 7 3.58 2.21 -25.83
CA GLN A 7 2.91 2.55 -27.09
C GLN A 7 2.26 3.93 -27.01
N GLU A 8 1.63 4.26 -25.87
CA GLU A 8 1.04 5.58 -25.64
C GLU A 8 2.10 6.69 -25.63
N LEU A 9 3.22 6.50 -24.95
CA LEU A 9 4.31 7.48 -24.93
C LEU A 9 4.93 7.66 -26.31
N GLU A 10 5.15 6.56 -27.04
CA GLU A 10 5.58 6.64 -28.44
C GLU A 10 4.55 7.42 -29.28
N LEU A 11 3.26 7.14 -29.11
CA LEU A 11 2.18 7.82 -29.82
C LEU A 11 2.13 9.32 -29.48
N LEU A 12 2.30 9.71 -28.22
CA LEU A 12 2.35 11.11 -27.78
C LEU A 12 3.51 11.84 -28.44
N ILE A 13 4.71 11.25 -28.43
CA ILE A 13 5.89 11.85 -29.06
C ILE A 13 5.68 11.95 -30.59
N ARG A 14 5.14 10.91 -31.23
CA ARG A 14 4.81 10.92 -32.67
C ARG A 14 3.74 11.94 -33.03
N SER A 15 2.80 12.17 -32.11
CA SER A 15 1.71 13.15 -32.25
C SER A 15 2.13 14.56 -31.87
N ARG A 16 3.43 14.78 -31.61
CA ARG A 16 4.04 16.09 -31.32
C ARG A 16 3.54 16.75 -30.03
N TYR A 17 3.21 15.95 -29.03
CA TYR A 17 3.09 16.46 -27.67
C TYR A 17 4.48 16.86 -27.17
N GLY A 18 4.78 18.15 -27.23
CA GLY A 18 6.12 18.68 -26.96
C GLY A 18 6.56 18.64 -25.49
N LEU A 19 5.60 18.54 -24.56
CA LEU A 19 5.86 18.43 -23.12
C LEU A 19 5.05 17.29 -22.51
N ILE A 20 5.76 16.29 -21.98
CA ILE A 20 5.18 15.13 -21.31
C ILE A 20 5.69 15.11 -19.87
N ILE A 21 4.80 14.98 -18.90
CA ILE A 21 5.15 14.83 -17.49
C ILE A 21 4.92 13.39 -17.10
N LEU A 22 5.95 12.72 -16.59
CA LEU A 22 5.89 11.37 -16.08
C LEU A 22 5.94 11.39 -14.55
N ASP A 23 4.78 11.17 -13.93
CA ASP A 23 4.65 11.01 -12.49
C ASP A 23 5.10 9.60 -12.08
N THR A 24 6.31 9.50 -11.54
CA THR A 24 6.95 8.25 -11.15
C THR A 24 8.11 8.46 -10.18
N VAL A 25 8.43 7.40 -9.43
CA VAL A 25 9.65 7.29 -8.62
C VAL A 25 10.72 6.41 -9.29
N GLU A 26 10.39 5.76 -10.41
CA GLU A 26 11.28 4.86 -11.15
C GLU A 26 11.97 5.57 -12.32
N GLU A 27 12.80 6.58 -12.04
CA GLU A 27 13.49 7.39 -13.05
C GLU A 27 14.36 6.55 -14.01
N ASP A 28 15.08 5.55 -13.48
CA ASP A 28 15.92 4.64 -14.27
C ASP A 28 15.10 3.81 -15.27
N ARG A 29 13.88 3.41 -14.88
CA ARG A 29 12.97 2.68 -15.76
C ARG A 29 12.43 3.57 -16.86
N VAL A 30 12.14 4.84 -16.55
CA VAL A 30 11.78 5.83 -17.57
C VAL A 30 12.92 6.04 -18.57
N GLU A 31 14.16 6.18 -18.10
CA GLU A 31 15.32 6.30 -18.98
C GLU A 31 15.43 5.12 -19.94
N ALA A 32 15.26 3.88 -19.45
CA ALA A 32 15.30 2.70 -20.29
C ALA A 32 14.18 2.70 -21.36
N ILE A 33 12.95 3.06 -20.98
CA ILE A 33 11.81 3.17 -21.89
C ILE A 33 12.03 4.26 -22.95
N LEU A 34 12.46 5.45 -22.52
CA LEU A 34 12.68 6.58 -23.44
C LEU A 34 13.84 6.32 -24.39
N LYS A 35 14.90 5.61 -23.98
CA LYS A 35 15.95 5.13 -24.90
C LYS A 35 15.41 4.19 -25.97
N GLN A 36 14.53 3.27 -25.59
CA GLN A 36 13.90 2.35 -26.54
C GLN A 36 13.01 3.10 -27.54
N ILE A 37 12.19 4.04 -27.05
CA ILE A 37 11.31 4.86 -27.90
C ILE A 37 12.13 5.78 -28.82
N ALA A 38 13.17 6.44 -28.30
CA ALA A 38 14.06 7.26 -29.12
C ALA A 38 14.68 6.44 -30.25
N SER A 39 15.14 5.21 -29.94
CA SER A 39 15.68 4.28 -30.93
C SER A 39 14.64 3.86 -31.97
N SER A 40 13.40 3.52 -31.58
CA SER A 40 12.33 3.14 -32.52
C SER A 40 11.93 4.29 -33.45
N LEU A 41 11.98 5.53 -32.95
CA LEU A 41 11.68 6.75 -33.69
C LEU A 41 12.87 7.32 -34.49
N SER A 42 14.04 6.67 -34.43
CA SER A 42 15.29 7.18 -35.02
C SER A 42 15.64 8.59 -34.52
N LEU A 43 15.40 8.85 -33.24
CA LEU A 43 15.74 10.07 -32.52
C LEU A 43 16.89 9.81 -31.54
N HIS A 44 17.64 10.86 -31.21
CA HIS A 44 18.59 10.80 -30.11
C HIS A 44 17.88 10.94 -28.77
N TYR A 45 18.36 10.18 -27.79
CA TYR A 45 17.93 10.30 -26.40
C TYR A 45 18.90 11.21 -25.65
N TYR A 46 18.35 12.11 -24.84
CA TYR A 46 19.11 12.99 -23.96
C TYR A 46 18.57 12.87 -22.54
N SER A 47 19.46 12.87 -21.54
CA SER A 47 19.11 12.93 -20.13
C SER A 47 19.77 14.13 -19.48
N TRP A 48 19.02 14.82 -18.63
CA TRP A 48 19.52 15.93 -17.82
C TRP A 48 19.19 15.70 -16.36
N SER A 49 20.17 15.95 -15.50
CA SER A 49 19.96 16.16 -14.08
C SER A 49 20.86 17.29 -13.60
N ARG A 50 20.49 17.94 -12.49
CA ARG A 50 21.31 19.01 -11.90
C ARG A 50 22.73 18.55 -11.52
N SER A 51 22.93 17.26 -11.26
CA SER A 51 24.23 16.71 -10.84
C SER A 51 25.12 16.25 -11.99
N LYS A 52 24.53 15.93 -13.16
CA LYS A 52 25.25 15.36 -14.31
C LYS A 52 25.25 16.29 -15.54
N GLY A 53 24.36 17.27 -15.58
CA GLY A 53 24.13 18.12 -16.75
C GLY A 53 23.46 17.36 -17.89
N LEU A 54 23.42 17.97 -19.08
CA LEU A 54 22.80 17.36 -20.26
C LEU A 54 23.76 16.35 -20.91
N ARG A 55 23.29 15.12 -21.06
CA ARG A 55 24.02 14.01 -21.68
C ARG A 55 23.21 13.39 -22.81
N ARG A 56 23.88 12.80 -23.79
CA ARG A 56 23.28 12.13 -24.95
C ARG A 56 23.55 10.63 -24.91
N GLY A 57 22.51 9.83 -24.99
CA GLY A 57 22.58 8.38 -25.20
C GLY A 57 22.42 8.02 -26.67
N MET A 58 23.31 7.19 -27.21
CA MET A 58 23.23 6.73 -28.61
C MET A 58 22.43 5.43 -28.78
N SER A 59 22.30 4.61 -27.73
CA SER A 59 21.58 3.33 -27.72
C SER A 59 21.12 2.97 -26.31
N SER A 60 20.20 2.01 -26.18
CA SER A 60 19.73 1.46 -24.91
C SER A 60 20.85 0.91 -24.02
N THR A 61 21.94 0.41 -24.62
CA THR A 61 23.06 -0.25 -23.92
C THR A 61 24.31 0.60 -23.77
N GLN A 62 24.37 1.79 -24.39
CA GLN A 62 25.57 2.64 -24.33
C GLN A 62 25.45 3.72 -23.25
N PRO A 63 26.54 4.03 -22.52
CA PRO A 63 26.55 5.12 -21.55
C PRO A 63 26.34 6.47 -22.25
N THR A 64 25.64 7.37 -21.57
CA THR A 64 25.39 8.72 -22.07
C THR A 64 26.67 9.56 -22.00
N VAL A 65 26.96 10.33 -23.04
CA VAL A 65 28.14 11.21 -23.12
C VAL A 65 27.71 12.66 -22.95
N ASP A 66 28.53 13.49 -22.30
CA ASP A 66 28.24 14.91 -22.10
C ASP A 66 28.03 15.64 -23.44
N VAL A 67 27.09 16.58 -23.47
CA VAL A 67 26.79 17.39 -24.65
C VAL A 67 27.53 18.73 -24.54
N GLY A 68 28.70 18.81 -25.20
CA GLY A 68 29.56 19.99 -25.20
C GLY A 68 30.86 19.81 -24.40
N GLU A 69 31.66 20.87 -24.29
CA GLU A 69 32.92 20.88 -23.55
C GLU A 69 32.72 20.98 -22.03
N GLU A 70 31.64 21.62 -21.59
CA GLU A 70 31.26 21.75 -20.17
C GLU A 70 29.90 21.10 -19.89
N PRO A 71 29.74 20.38 -18.76
CA PRO A 71 28.44 19.83 -18.36
C PRO A 71 27.40 20.94 -18.15
N ALA A 72 26.30 20.90 -18.90
CA ALA A 72 25.21 21.87 -18.80
C ALA A 72 24.34 21.64 -17.55
N MET A 73 24.87 21.95 -16.36
CA MET A 73 24.23 21.75 -15.05
C MET A 73 23.11 22.75 -14.77
N ASP A 74 23.19 23.94 -15.38
CA ASP A 74 22.17 24.98 -15.30
C ASP A 74 21.00 24.62 -16.24
N PRO A 75 19.75 24.54 -15.73
CA PRO A 75 18.59 24.20 -16.56
C PRO A 75 18.40 25.16 -17.74
N ALA A 76 18.72 26.44 -17.60
CA ALA A 76 18.60 27.40 -18.69
C ALA A 76 19.59 27.11 -19.83
N LYS A 77 20.83 26.75 -19.48
CA LYS A 77 21.84 26.32 -20.47
C LYS A 77 21.43 25.02 -21.15
N ALA A 78 20.90 24.06 -20.39
CA ALA A 78 20.44 22.79 -20.94
C ALA A 78 19.30 23.00 -21.95
N LEU A 79 18.28 23.81 -21.60
CA LEU A 79 17.16 24.12 -22.49
C LEU A 79 17.61 24.86 -23.77
N ALA A 80 18.60 25.75 -23.68
CA ALA A 80 19.19 26.38 -24.86
C ALA A 80 19.86 25.36 -25.81
N ILE A 81 20.49 24.32 -25.26
CA ILE A 81 21.04 23.22 -26.06
C ILE A 81 19.91 22.42 -26.72
N VAL A 82 18.82 22.13 -26.00
CA VAL A 82 17.64 21.43 -26.57
C VAL A 82 17.08 22.20 -27.77
N GLU A 83 16.95 23.52 -27.65
CA GLU A 83 16.47 24.38 -28.73
C GLU A 83 17.36 24.30 -29.99
N ARG A 84 18.68 24.22 -29.79
CA ARG A 84 19.69 24.13 -30.85
C ARG A 84 19.70 22.75 -31.53
N GLU A 85 19.67 21.66 -30.76
CA GLU A 85 19.65 20.28 -31.29
C GLU A 85 18.38 20.05 -32.12
N GLY A 86 17.26 20.62 -31.68
CA GLY A 86 16.03 20.75 -32.46
C GLY A 86 15.20 19.47 -32.63
N SER A 87 15.79 18.28 -32.52
CA SER A 87 15.06 17.01 -32.50
C SER A 87 15.66 16.01 -31.54
N GLY A 88 14.82 15.30 -30.80
CA GLY A 88 15.26 14.34 -29.79
C GLY A 88 14.20 14.08 -28.72
N VAL A 89 14.45 13.07 -27.91
CA VAL A 89 13.68 12.81 -26.68
C VAL A 89 14.56 13.28 -25.52
N PHE A 90 14.12 14.32 -24.81
CA PHE A 90 14.90 14.98 -23.77
C PHE A 90 14.27 14.69 -22.40
N GLN A 91 14.85 13.77 -21.63
CA GLN A 91 14.45 13.53 -20.25
C GLN A 91 15.11 14.56 -19.33
N PHE A 92 14.29 15.24 -18.52
CA PHE A 92 14.74 16.13 -17.46
C PHE A 92 14.29 15.57 -16.10
N ASP A 93 15.27 15.18 -15.29
CA ASP A 93 15.08 14.81 -13.90
C ASP A 93 15.23 16.05 -13.01
N GLY A 94 14.15 16.39 -12.29
CA GLY A 94 14.14 17.45 -11.28
C GLY A 94 14.05 18.89 -11.81
N LEU A 95 13.70 19.08 -13.09
CA LEU A 95 13.50 20.43 -13.67
C LEU A 95 12.33 21.19 -13.02
N ASP A 96 11.35 20.45 -12.51
CA ASP A 96 10.19 20.99 -11.80
C ASP A 96 10.54 21.83 -10.57
N ARG A 97 11.66 21.50 -9.90
CA ARG A 97 12.21 22.26 -8.77
C ARG A 97 12.71 23.66 -9.16
N HIS A 98 12.78 23.96 -10.45
CA HIS A 98 13.26 25.22 -10.99
C HIS A 98 12.15 26.06 -11.64
N PHE A 99 10.89 25.67 -11.49
CA PHE A 99 9.76 26.42 -12.05
C PHE A 99 9.45 27.76 -11.36
N ASP A 100 10.12 28.06 -10.24
CA ASP A 100 10.10 29.39 -9.63
C ASP A 100 10.89 30.42 -10.44
N ASP A 101 11.80 29.99 -11.32
CA ASP A 101 12.56 30.87 -12.21
C ASP A 101 11.76 31.17 -13.50
N PRO A 102 11.32 32.43 -13.72
CA PRO A 102 10.58 32.80 -14.92
C PRO A 102 11.35 32.58 -16.22
N LEU A 103 12.69 32.64 -16.19
CA LEU A 103 13.53 32.42 -17.36
C LEU A 103 13.46 30.95 -17.80
N VAL A 104 13.60 30.01 -16.86
CA VAL A 104 13.50 28.57 -17.12
C VAL A 104 12.11 28.21 -17.68
N VAL A 105 11.05 28.76 -17.08
CA VAL A 105 9.68 28.54 -17.55
C VAL A 105 9.47 29.10 -18.96
N SER A 106 10.01 30.28 -19.26
CA SER A 106 9.91 30.88 -20.60
C SER A 106 10.66 30.06 -21.64
N GLN A 107 11.91 29.68 -21.36
CA GLN A 107 12.72 28.89 -22.28
C GLN A 107 12.11 27.50 -22.52
N LEU A 108 11.62 26.84 -21.47
CA LEU A 108 10.93 25.57 -21.62
C LEU A 108 9.69 25.71 -22.53
N ARG A 109 8.93 26.80 -22.38
CA ARG A 109 7.78 27.06 -23.26
C ARG A 109 8.20 27.20 -24.72
N ASP A 110 9.26 27.95 -24.99
CA ASP A 110 9.73 28.20 -26.35
C ASP A 110 10.27 26.92 -27.00
N VAL A 111 11.02 26.11 -26.25
CA VAL A 111 11.45 24.76 -26.64
C VAL A 111 10.24 23.87 -26.98
N VAL A 112 9.24 23.82 -26.11
CA VAL A 112 8.03 22.99 -26.27
C VAL A 112 7.23 23.41 -27.51
N LEU A 113 7.07 24.72 -27.74
CA LEU A 113 6.42 25.24 -28.95
C LEU A 113 7.21 24.90 -30.22
N GLY A 114 8.54 24.79 -30.13
CA GLY A 114 9.40 24.33 -31.21
C GLY A 114 9.06 22.93 -31.71
N PHE A 115 8.67 22.01 -30.82
CA PHE A 115 8.29 20.63 -31.16
C PHE A 115 6.94 20.53 -31.91
N ASN A 116 6.16 21.60 -32.01
CA ASN A 116 5.02 21.62 -32.94
C ASN A 116 5.48 21.49 -34.41
N ARG A 117 6.70 21.95 -34.71
CA ARG A 117 7.28 21.94 -36.06
C ARG A 117 8.40 20.92 -36.24
N ARG A 118 9.02 20.46 -35.14
CA ARG A 118 10.17 19.53 -35.13
C ARG A 118 9.79 18.22 -34.46
N ARG A 119 10.54 17.14 -34.70
CA ARG A 119 10.26 15.84 -34.07
C ARG A 119 10.96 15.76 -32.72
N GLY A 120 10.22 15.51 -31.65
CA GLY A 120 10.80 15.36 -30.33
C GLY A 120 9.83 15.74 -29.22
N ALA A 121 10.29 15.57 -27.99
CA ALA A 121 9.55 15.97 -26.81
C ALA A 121 10.51 16.20 -25.64
N VAL A 122 10.13 17.12 -24.75
CA VAL A 122 10.68 17.20 -23.39
C VAL A 122 9.83 16.32 -22.49
N VAL A 123 10.49 15.42 -21.77
CA VAL A 123 9.87 14.53 -20.79
C VAL A 123 10.41 14.90 -19.41
N ILE A 124 9.56 15.39 -18.52
CA ILE A 124 9.95 15.71 -17.15
C ILE A 124 9.55 14.55 -16.25
N THR A 125 10.50 14.01 -15.51
CA THR A 125 10.27 12.94 -14.53
C THR A 125 10.32 13.51 -13.11
N GLY A 126 9.36 13.11 -12.29
CA GLY A 126 9.31 13.46 -10.87
C GLY A 126 7.99 13.05 -10.22
N GLN A 127 7.91 13.17 -8.90
CA GLN A 127 6.69 12.89 -8.13
C GLN A 127 5.96 14.19 -7.80
N ASP A 128 4.63 14.24 -8.00
CA ASP A 128 3.79 15.42 -7.69
C ASP A 128 4.23 16.73 -8.38
N VAL A 129 4.70 16.65 -9.63
CA VAL A 129 5.18 17.80 -10.41
C VAL A 129 4.09 18.89 -10.57
N ARG A 130 4.35 20.08 -10.02
CA ARG A 130 3.44 21.24 -10.11
C ARG A 130 3.79 22.14 -11.29
N LEU A 131 2.98 22.11 -12.35
CA LEU A 131 3.23 22.92 -13.53
C LEU A 131 2.75 24.37 -13.40
N PRO A 132 3.57 25.37 -13.82
CA PRO A 132 3.13 26.74 -14.02
C PRO A 132 1.97 26.84 -15.02
N GLU A 133 1.05 27.78 -14.80
CA GLU A 133 -0.16 27.97 -15.62
C GLU A 133 0.15 28.07 -17.13
N ARG A 134 1.23 28.77 -17.48
CA ARG A 134 1.69 28.96 -18.86
C ARG A 134 2.09 27.67 -19.58
N LEU A 135 2.46 26.62 -18.84
CA LEU A 135 2.88 25.33 -19.40
C LEU A 135 1.75 24.30 -19.39
N ARG A 136 0.71 24.47 -18.55
CA ARG A 136 -0.38 23.49 -18.39
C ARG A 136 -1.11 23.18 -19.70
N VAL A 137 -1.29 24.17 -20.58
CA VAL A 137 -1.96 23.99 -21.88
C VAL A 137 -1.12 23.22 -22.91
N HIS A 138 0.18 23.10 -22.68
CA HIS A 138 1.12 22.42 -23.58
C HIS A 138 1.61 21.08 -23.00
N ALA A 139 1.33 20.80 -21.74
CA ALA A 139 1.78 19.61 -21.03
C ALA A 139 0.73 18.50 -21.06
N THR A 140 1.20 17.25 -21.19
CA THR A 140 0.39 16.06 -20.96
C THR A 140 0.99 15.25 -19.82
N THR A 141 0.24 15.08 -18.74
CA THR A 141 0.67 14.28 -17.59
C THR A 141 0.26 12.82 -17.78
N ARG A 142 1.20 11.91 -17.52
CA ARG A 142 1.01 10.47 -17.47
C ARG A 142 1.66 9.91 -16.22
N ARG A 143 1.07 8.86 -15.69
CA ARG A 143 1.61 8.13 -14.54
C ARG A 143 2.22 6.84 -15.05
N LEU A 144 3.46 6.54 -14.66
CA LEU A 144 4.09 5.29 -15.05
C LEU A 144 3.33 4.13 -14.40
N ALA A 145 2.88 3.16 -15.20
CA ALA A 145 2.26 1.96 -14.68
C ALA A 145 3.31 1.15 -13.89
N PRO A 146 2.94 0.45 -12.80
CA PRO A 146 3.88 -0.40 -12.07
C PRO A 146 4.49 -1.47 -13.00
N PRO A 147 5.66 -2.05 -12.66
CA PRO A 147 6.24 -3.12 -13.44
C PRO A 147 5.30 -4.33 -13.48
N SER A 148 5.20 -4.96 -14.64
CA SER A 148 4.40 -6.17 -14.84
C SER A 148 5.16 -7.42 -14.40
N PHE A 149 4.46 -8.53 -14.23
CA PHE A 149 5.07 -9.83 -13.96
C PHE A 149 6.21 -10.17 -14.95
N GLU A 150 6.00 -9.90 -16.25
CA GLU A 150 7.03 -10.12 -17.28
C GLU A 150 8.25 -9.21 -17.10
N ASP A 151 8.08 -7.99 -16.58
CA ASP A 151 9.19 -7.09 -16.29
C ASP A 151 10.06 -7.65 -15.15
N TYR A 152 9.44 -8.15 -14.07
CA TYR A 152 10.17 -8.79 -12.96
C TYR A 152 10.81 -10.12 -13.39
N ARG A 153 10.13 -10.90 -14.22
CA ARG A 153 10.67 -12.15 -14.75
C ARG A 153 11.89 -11.88 -15.62
N ALA A 154 11.81 -10.92 -16.54
CA ALA A 154 12.94 -10.52 -17.37
C ALA A 154 14.11 -9.98 -16.52
N LEU A 155 13.81 -9.23 -15.46
CA LEU A 155 14.82 -8.76 -14.50
C LEU A 155 15.50 -9.93 -13.78
N PHE A 156 14.73 -10.89 -13.25
CA PHE A 156 15.28 -12.07 -12.58
C PHE A 156 16.17 -12.88 -13.54
N GLU A 157 15.70 -13.19 -14.75
CA GLU A 157 16.46 -13.91 -15.78
C GLU A 157 17.73 -13.16 -16.19
N ARG A 158 17.70 -11.82 -16.22
CA ARG A 158 18.88 -10.98 -16.47
C ARG A 158 19.88 -11.08 -15.32
N CYS A 159 19.44 -10.91 -14.09
CA CYS A 159 20.30 -11.01 -12.90
C CYS A 159 20.99 -12.37 -12.82
N VAL A 160 20.26 -13.47 -13.05
CA VAL A 160 20.82 -14.82 -13.07
C VAL A 160 21.88 -14.95 -14.16
N ARG A 161 21.58 -14.50 -15.39
CA ARG A 161 22.50 -14.59 -16.53
C ARG A 161 23.78 -13.79 -16.32
N ASP A 162 23.66 -12.55 -15.86
CA ASP A 162 24.80 -11.64 -15.68
C ASP A 162 25.72 -12.12 -14.55
N ASN A 163 25.17 -12.73 -13.50
CA ASN A 163 25.96 -13.30 -12.42
C ASN A 163 26.53 -14.68 -12.76
N ALA A 164 25.78 -15.55 -13.46
CA ALA A 164 26.30 -16.83 -13.96
C ALA A 164 27.50 -16.66 -14.92
N ALA A 165 27.57 -15.53 -15.64
CA ALA A 165 28.74 -15.19 -16.46
C ALA A 165 29.99 -14.81 -15.64
N ARG A 166 29.84 -14.45 -14.36
CA ARG A 166 30.90 -13.93 -13.49
C ARG A 166 31.28 -14.89 -12.36
N MET A 167 30.40 -15.79 -11.98
CA MET A 167 30.57 -16.74 -10.87
C MET A 167 29.85 -18.06 -11.13
N ASN A 168 30.20 -19.09 -10.36
CA ASN A 168 29.55 -20.39 -10.42
C ASN A 168 28.19 -20.36 -9.70
N LEU A 169 27.17 -19.85 -10.39
CA LEU A 169 25.80 -19.75 -9.88
C LEU A 169 25.02 -21.05 -10.13
N ARG A 170 24.38 -21.58 -9.08
CA ARG A 170 23.45 -22.72 -9.18
C ARG A 170 22.00 -22.25 -8.97
N VAL A 171 21.10 -22.62 -9.87
CA VAL A 171 19.66 -22.33 -9.72
C VAL A 171 18.96 -23.66 -9.49
N GLU A 172 18.48 -23.86 -8.26
CA GLU A 172 17.86 -25.09 -7.77
C GLU A 172 16.36 -24.80 -7.49
N LEU A 173 15.67 -24.28 -8.49
CA LEU A 173 14.24 -23.95 -8.43
C LEU A 173 13.48 -24.58 -9.61
N GLU A 174 12.31 -25.12 -9.32
CA GLU A 174 11.34 -25.51 -10.32
C GLU A 174 10.63 -24.30 -10.93
N ARG A 175 9.98 -24.50 -12.08
CA ARG A 175 9.27 -23.41 -12.79
C ARG A 175 8.21 -22.73 -11.90
N ALA A 176 7.45 -23.50 -11.12
CA ALA A 176 6.44 -22.95 -10.22
C ALA A 176 7.05 -22.11 -9.10
N GLU A 177 8.22 -22.49 -8.60
CA GLU A 177 8.93 -21.77 -7.54
C GLU A 177 9.56 -20.48 -8.07
N ILE A 178 10.06 -20.47 -9.31
CA ILE A 178 10.49 -19.23 -9.98
C ILE A 178 9.32 -18.27 -10.12
N GLU A 179 8.15 -18.74 -10.58
CA GLU A 179 6.95 -17.93 -10.68
C GLU A 179 6.53 -17.38 -9.30
N GLN A 180 6.62 -18.18 -8.24
CA GLN A 180 6.38 -17.74 -6.87
C GLN A 180 7.39 -16.70 -6.38
N LEU A 181 8.68 -16.87 -6.65
CA LEU A 181 9.73 -15.90 -6.29
C LEU A 181 9.50 -14.57 -7.00
N VAL A 182 9.24 -14.60 -8.30
CA VAL A 182 8.91 -13.41 -9.11
C VAL A 182 7.64 -12.73 -8.59
N ASN A 183 6.60 -13.49 -8.27
CA ASN A 183 5.38 -12.96 -7.67
C ASN A 183 5.65 -12.25 -6.33
N ASN A 184 6.57 -12.78 -5.52
CA ASN A 184 6.95 -12.14 -4.26
C ASN A 184 7.73 -10.83 -4.49
N LEU A 185 8.53 -10.71 -5.56
CA LEU A 185 9.21 -9.45 -5.93
C LEU A 185 8.24 -8.36 -6.39
N MET A 186 7.05 -8.72 -6.89
CA MET A 186 6.09 -7.75 -7.40
C MET A 186 5.71 -6.70 -6.36
N GLY A 187 5.67 -5.43 -6.79
CA GLY A 187 5.39 -4.26 -5.98
C GLY A 187 6.64 -3.52 -5.48
N LEU A 188 7.81 -4.16 -5.52
CA LEU A 188 9.10 -3.46 -5.42
C LEU A 188 9.40 -2.70 -6.71
N THR A 189 10.16 -1.62 -6.66
CA THR A 189 10.72 -1.04 -7.88
C THR A 189 11.66 -2.06 -8.53
N LEU A 190 11.89 -1.95 -9.84
CA LEU A 190 12.84 -2.86 -10.50
C LEU A 190 14.25 -2.78 -9.88
N LEU A 191 14.67 -1.60 -9.42
CA LEU A 191 15.95 -1.40 -8.74
C LEU A 191 16.00 -2.09 -7.37
N GLU A 192 14.93 -1.99 -6.58
CA GLU A 192 14.82 -2.72 -5.30
C GLU A 192 14.84 -4.22 -5.55
N ALA A 193 14.06 -4.72 -6.52
CA ALA A 193 14.01 -6.13 -6.87
C ALA A 193 15.39 -6.64 -7.33
N GLU A 194 16.11 -5.89 -8.16
CA GLU A 194 17.48 -6.23 -8.60
C GLU A 194 18.44 -6.35 -7.43
N LYS A 195 18.39 -5.40 -6.48
CA LYS A 195 19.20 -5.46 -5.26
C LYS A 195 18.89 -6.69 -4.41
N VAL A 196 17.60 -7.04 -4.27
CA VAL A 196 17.17 -8.23 -3.53
C VAL A 196 17.70 -9.50 -4.21
N VAL A 197 17.43 -9.68 -5.50
CA VAL A 197 17.89 -10.87 -6.25
C VAL A 197 19.41 -10.98 -6.24
N THR A 198 20.11 -9.87 -6.48
CA THR A 198 21.58 -9.87 -6.46
C THR A 198 22.13 -10.20 -5.08
N LYS A 199 21.52 -9.69 -4.01
CA LYS A 199 21.94 -10.00 -2.64
C LYS A 199 21.80 -11.49 -2.32
N LEU A 200 20.68 -12.11 -2.72
CA LEU A 200 20.45 -13.55 -2.51
C LEU A 200 21.52 -14.38 -3.24
N ILE A 201 21.76 -14.07 -4.53
CA ILE A 201 22.82 -14.71 -5.32
C ILE A 201 24.20 -14.57 -4.66
N MET A 202 24.51 -13.42 -4.06
CA MET A 202 25.82 -13.15 -3.45
C MET A 202 26.02 -13.81 -2.09
N ASP A 203 24.95 -14.28 -1.43
CA ASP A 203 25.04 -14.86 -0.08
C ASP A 203 25.73 -16.23 -0.11
N ASP A 204 25.32 -17.12 -1.02
CA ASP A 204 25.84 -18.48 -1.12
C ASP A 204 26.17 -18.95 -2.56
N GLY A 205 25.92 -18.10 -3.58
CA GLY A 205 26.11 -18.45 -4.98
C GLY A 205 25.06 -19.42 -5.52
N ALA A 206 23.92 -19.56 -4.84
CA ALA A 206 22.78 -20.36 -5.27
C ALA A 206 21.48 -19.55 -5.25
N ILE A 207 20.46 -20.07 -5.92
CA ILE A 207 19.08 -19.65 -5.72
C ILE A 207 18.28 -20.92 -5.46
N THR A 208 17.72 -21.02 -4.26
CA THR A 208 17.06 -22.18 -3.69
C THR A 208 15.65 -21.82 -3.20
N HIS A 209 14.87 -22.80 -2.77
CA HIS A 209 13.54 -22.57 -2.20
C HIS A 209 13.56 -21.62 -0.97
N ASP A 210 14.62 -21.66 -0.16
CA ASP A 210 14.74 -20.84 1.04
C ASP A 210 14.85 -19.33 0.72
N ASP A 211 15.34 -18.99 -0.48
CA ASP A 211 15.43 -17.61 -0.96
C ASP A 211 14.07 -16.95 -1.17
N ILE A 212 13.01 -17.74 -1.37
CA ILE A 212 11.63 -17.21 -1.43
C ILE A 212 11.30 -16.49 -0.12
N SER A 213 11.67 -17.08 1.02
CA SER A 213 11.49 -16.45 2.34
C SER A 213 12.36 -15.21 2.49
N GLY A 214 13.57 -15.23 1.92
CA GLY A 214 14.48 -14.09 1.84
C GLY A 214 13.88 -12.90 1.08
N VAL A 215 13.27 -13.14 -0.09
CA VAL A 215 12.55 -12.12 -0.87
C VAL A 215 11.41 -11.50 -0.05
N ILE A 216 10.60 -12.32 0.61
CA ILE A 216 9.48 -11.82 1.42
C ILE A 216 9.99 -10.95 2.57
N SER A 217 11.10 -11.33 3.20
CA SER A 217 11.74 -10.53 4.26
C SER A 217 12.24 -9.19 3.73
N ALA A 218 12.93 -9.18 2.58
CA ALA A 218 13.42 -7.96 1.97
C ALA A 218 12.28 -7.03 1.51
N LYS A 219 11.19 -7.60 0.97
CA LYS A 219 9.97 -6.84 0.62
C LYS A 219 9.37 -6.17 1.84
N ARG A 220 9.24 -6.91 2.94
CA ARG A 220 8.75 -6.37 4.21
C ARG A 220 9.61 -5.17 4.66
N GLN A 221 10.93 -5.33 4.64
CA GLN A 221 11.85 -4.25 5.03
C GLN A 221 11.71 -3.01 4.13
N ALA A 222 11.54 -3.18 2.82
CA ALA A 222 11.34 -2.08 1.89
C ALA A 222 10.02 -1.33 2.16
N VAL A 223 8.94 -2.06 2.47
CA VAL A 223 7.63 -1.45 2.80
C VAL A 223 7.65 -0.73 4.14
N GLU A 224 8.33 -1.30 5.14
CA GLU A 224 8.42 -0.75 6.50
C GLU A 224 9.44 0.40 6.63
N GLN A 225 10.30 0.63 5.63
CA GLN A 225 11.41 1.59 5.67
C GLN A 225 10.95 3.03 5.95
N ASP A 226 9.88 3.48 5.30
CA ASP A 226 9.33 4.84 5.50
C ASP A 226 8.53 4.94 6.81
N GLY A 227 8.24 3.81 7.46
CA GLY A 227 7.44 3.71 8.68
C GLY A 227 6.00 4.22 8.52
N LEU A 228 5.48 4.22 7.28
CA LEU A 228 4.10 4.59 6.96
C LEU A 228 3.18 3.37 6.95
N LEU A 229 3.67 2.20 6.53
CA LEU A 229 2.92 0.95 6.48
C LEU A 229 3.68 -0.16 7.20
N GLU A 230 2.94 -1.02 7.89
CA GLU A 230 3.45 -2.26 8.48
C GLU A 230 3.00 -3.46 7.63
N PHE A 231 3.91 -4.41 7.37
CA PHE A 231 3.60 -5.58 6.55
C PHE A 231 3.32 -6.81 7.43
N HIS A 232 2.13 -7.38 7.28
CA HIS A 232 1.71 -8.61 7.94
C HIS A 232 1.56 -9.75 6.92
N ARG A 233 2.18 -10.90 7.21
CA ARG A 233 2.02 -12.12 6.41
C ARG A 233 0.64 -12.73 6.68
N SER A 234 -0.01 -13.20 5.61
CA SER A 234 -1.38 -13.73 5.62
C SER A 234 -1.54 -15.14 6.22
N ALA A 235 -0.44 -15.90 6.37
CA ALA A 235 -0.54 -17.36 6.48
C ALA A 235 -0.39 -17.97 7.89
N GLU A 236 0.35 -17.38 8.83
CA GLU A 236 0.88 -18.19 9.95
C GLU A 236 0.35 -17.88 11.36
N ASP A 237 -0.18 -16.69 11.63
CA ASP A 237 -0.23 -16.22 13.04
C ASP A 237 -1.61 -16.16 13.69
N LEU A 238 -2.66 -16.70 13.05
CA LEU A 238 -4.00 -16.70 13.63
C LEU A 238 -4.61 -18.09 13.68
N GLY A 239 -4.94 -18.53 14.90
CA GLY A 239 -5.98 -19.53 15.10
C GLY A 239 -7.28 -19.11 14.42
N HIS A 240 -8.17 -20.07 14.16
CA HIS A 240 -9.48 -19.80 13.57
C HIS A 240 -10.16 -18.61 14.28
N VAL A 241 -10.43 -17.54 13.54
CA VAL A 241 -11.20 -16.40 14.06
C VAL A 241 -12.63 -16.89 14.25
N ALA A 242 -13.06 -17.03 15.49
CA ALA A 242 -14.42 -17.46 15.84
C ALA A 242 -15.41 -16.29 15.70
N GLY A 243 -16.67 -16.63 15.39
CA GLY A 243 -17.70 -15.64 15.05
C GLY A 243 -17.54 -15.05 13.65
N LEU A 244 -18.13 -13.87 13.44
CA LEU A 244 -18.11 -13.07 12.22
C LEU A 244 -18.78 -13.75 11.01
N THR A 245 -19.87 -14.48 11.22
CA THR A 245 -20.54 -15.26 10.16
C THR A 245 -20.99 -14.37 9.01
N GLY A 246 -21.66 -13.24 9.33
CA GLY A 246 -22.12 -12.28 8.33
C GLY A 246 -20.99 -11.72 7.47
N LEU A 247 -19.85 -11.38 8.09
CA LEU A 247 -18.66 -10.93 7.35
C LEU A 247 -18.09 -12.06 6.48
N LYS A 248 -17.94 -13.27 7.01
CA LYS A 248 -17.40 -14.42 6.26
C LYS A 248 -18.24 -14.77 5.05
N GLU A 249 -19.57 -14.83 5.21
CA GLU A 249 -20.50 -15.07 4.10
C GLU A 249 -20.39 -13.98 3.02
N TRP A 250 -20.18 -12.72 3.43
CA TRP A 250 -20.00 -11.61 2.51
C TRP A 250 -18.67 -11.69 1.75
N LEU A 251 -17.60 -12.13 2.42
CA LEU A 251 -16.27 -12.33 1.83
C LEU A 251 -16.25 -13.53 0.87
N ASP A 252 -16.93 -14.62 1.22
CA ASP A 252 -16.96 -15.85 0.42
C ASP A 252 -17.64 -15.62 -0.93
N LYS A 253 -18.74 -14.85 -0.96
CA LYS A 253 -19.41 -14.41 -2.21
C LYS A 253 -18.48 -13.66 -3.17
N ARG A 254 -17.39 -13.05 -2.67
CA ARG A 254 -16.43 -12.26 -3.46
C ARG A 254 -15.13 -13.00 -3.73
N ARG A 255 -14.87 -14.12 -3.06
CA ARG A 255 -13.68 -14.94 -3.22
C ARG A 255 -13.41 -15.33 -4.66
N ALA A 256 -14.46 -15.76 -5.40
CA ALA A 256 -14.33 -16.20 -6.78
C ALA A 256 -13.79 -15.10 -7.72
N MET A 257 -14.11 -13.84 -7.41
CA MET A 257 -13.66 -12.71 -8.19
C MET A 257 -12.21 -12.32 -7.88
N VAL A 258 -11.77 -12.46 -6.63
CA VAL A 258 -10.35 -12.32 -6.27
C VAL A 258 -9.50 -13.43 -6.91
N ALA A 259 -10.05 -14.64 -7.00
CA ALA A 259 -9.36 -15.79 -7.59
C ALA A 259 -9.26 -15.74 -9.12
N ASP A 260 -10.24 -15.13 -9.81
CA ASP A 260 -10.25 -14.98 -11.27
C ASP A 260 -10.66 -13.54 -11.69
N PRO A 261 -9.73 -12.58 -11.59
CA PRO A 261 -10.00 -11.17 -11.87
C PRO A 261 -10.38 -10.91 -13.34
N VAL A 262 -9.81 -11.70 -14.27
CA VAL A 262 -10.05 -11.55 -15.71
C VAL A 262 -11.50 -11.91 -16.06
N ARG A 263 -11.98 -13.06 -15.57
CA ARG A 263 -13.38 -13.45 -15.74
C ARG A 263 -14.32 -12.48 -15.04
N ALA A 264 -13.96 -11.99 -13.85
CA ALA A 264 -14.75 -11.01 -13.14
C ALA A 264 -14.90 -9.71 -13.93
N GLN A 265 -13.81 -9.20 -14.51
CA GLN A 265 -13.82 -8.01 -15.35
C GLN A 265 -14.69 -8.22 -16.61
N GLN A 266 -14.61 -9.38 -17.26
CA GLN A 266 -15.47 -9.72 -18.41
C GLN A 266 -16.96 -9.79 -18.02
N PHE A 267 -17.26 -10.16 -16.77
CA PHE A 267 -18.61 -10.14 -16.21
C PHE A 267 -19.08 -8.73 -15.79
N GLY A 268 -18.21 -7.72 -15.90
CA GLY A 268 -18.51 -6.33 -15.51
C GLY A 268 -18.33 -6.05 -14.01
N LEU A 269 -17.62 -6.91 -13.28
CA LEU A 269 -17.28 -6.67 -11.88
C LEU A 269 -15.96 -5.91 -11.77
N SER A 270 -15.92 -4.93 -10.88
CA SER A 270 -14.71 -4.22 -10.46
C SER A 270 -14.24 -4.72 -9.10
N PHE A 271 -12.93 -4.74 -8.85
CA PHE A 271 -12.34 -5.13 -7.56
C PHE A 271 -13.05 -4.44 -6.38
N PRO A 272 -13.35 -5.13 -5.25
CA PRO A 272 -14.16 -4.56 -4.19
C PRO A 272 -13.42 -3.40 -3.52
N LYS A 273 -14.15 -2.34 -3.19
CA LYS A 273 -13.59 -1.13 -2.59
C LYS A 273 -13.05 -1.36 -1.18
N GLY A 274 -13.81 -2.06 -0.35
CA GLY A 274 -13.48 -2.19 1.06
C GLY A 274 -14.69 -2.24 1.97
N VAL A 275 -14.43 -2.47 3.25
CA VAL A 275 -15.42 -2.49 4.33
C VAL A 275 -15.04 -1.53 5.45
N LEU A 276 -16.04 -0.94 6.07
CA LEU A 276 -15.90 -0.18 7.31
C LEU A 276 -16.43 -1.02 8.47
N LEU A 277 -15.57 -1.31 9.44
CA LEU A 277 -15.89 -2.07 10.65
C LEU A 277 -16.12 -1.09 11.80
N LEU A 278 -17.38 -0.92 12.18
CA LEU A 278 -17.82 -0.12 13.32
C LEU A 278 -18.13 -1.04 14.47
N GLY A 279 -17.87 -0.65 15.71
CA GLY A 279 -18.29 -1.50 16.82
C GLY A 279 -17.60 -1.26 18.13
N VAL A 280 -17.98 -2.05 19.11
CA VAL A 280 -17.50 -1.93 20.48
C VAL A 280 -15.98 -2.15 20.52
N PRO A 281 -15.22 -1.31 21.27
CA PRO A 281 -13.80 -1.53 21.50
C PRO A 281 -13.51 -2.95 22.01
N GLY A 282 -12.38 -3.53 21.60
CA GLY A 282 -11.97 -4.85 22.09
C GLY A 282 -12.78 -6.04 21.55
N CYS A 283 -13.70 -5.84 20.60
CA CYS A 283 -14.54 -6.92 20.03
C CYS A 283 -13.98 -7.52 18.72
N GLY A 284 -12.68 -7.38 18.44
CA GLY A 284 -12.03 -8.11 17.35
C GLY A 284 -12.10 -7.47 15.97
N LYS A 285 -12.35 -6.16 15.84
CA LYS A 285 -12.27 -5.43 14.56
C LYS A 285 -10.91 -5.61 13.85
N SER A 286 -9.81 -5.53 14.61
CA SER A 286 -8.46 -5.80 14.10
C SER A 286 -8.27 -7.26 13.66
N LEU A 287 -8.96 -8.21 14.31
CA LEU A 287 -8.97 -9.62 13.91
C LEU A 287 -9.75 -9.84 12.62
N CYS A 288 -10.81 -9.06 12.37
CA CYS A 288 -11.57 -9.11 11.12
C CYS A 288 -10.68 -8.77 9.92
N ALA A 289 -9.86 -7.71 10.01
CA ALA A 289 -8.92 -7.34 8.93
C ALA A 289 -7.95 -8.48 8.60
N LYS A 290 -7.41 -9.13 9.64
CA LYS A 290 -6.56 -10.32 9.52
C LYS A 290 -7.30 -11.51 8.91
N ALA A 291 -8.57 -11.71 9.28
CA ALA A 291 -9.42 -12.75 8.69
C ALA A 291 -9.63 -12.54 7.19
N VAL A 292 -9.87 -11.30 6.74
CA VAL A 292 -10.04 -10.98 5.31
C VAL A 292 -8.78 -11.35 4.52
N SER A 293 -7.61 -10.93 5.00
CA SER A 293 -6.32 -11.24 4.37
C SER A 293 -6.11 -12.75 4.23
N ARG A 294 -6.40 -13.52 5.29
CA ARG A 294 -6.30 -14.98 5.26
C ARG A 294 -7.31 -15.61 4.30
N GLU A 295 -8.57 -15.17 4.35
CA GLU A 295 -9.68 -15.75 3.58
C GLU A 295 -9.41 -15.64 2.07
N TRP A 296 -8.87 -14.50 1.64
CA TRP A 296 -8.54 -14.25 0.24
C TRP A 296 -7.08 -14.56 -0.13
N GLY A 297 -6.24 -14.95 0.82
CA GLY A 297 -4.82 -15.24 0.59
C GLY A 297 -4.00 -14.00 0.17
N LEU A 298 -4.48 -12.79 0.47
CA LEU A 298 -3.83 -11.54 0.08
C LEU A 298 -2.95 -11.01 1.22
N PRO A 299 -1.79 -10.38 0.93
CA PRO A 299 -0.98 -9.71 1.95
C PRO A 299 -1.76 -8.64 2.72
N LEU A 300 -1.44 -8.45 4.00
CA LEU A 300 -2.06 -7.44 4.84
C LEU A 300 -1.06 -6.30 5.11
N LEU A 301 -1.42 -5.08 4.72
CA LEU A 301 -0.71 -3.87 5.10
C LEU A 301 -1.52 -3.15 6.17
N LYS A 302 -0.87 -2.72 7.26
CA LYS A 302 -1.50 -1.87 8.28
C LYS A 302 -1.01 -0.43 8.13
N LEU A 303 -1.94 0.51 8.08
CA LEU A 303 -1.70 1.94 8.22
C LEU A 303 -2.22 2.37 9.59
N ASP A 304 -1.31 2.86 10.43
CA ASP A 304 -1.70 3.59 11.63
C ASP A 304 -1.85 5.07 11.26
N PRO A 305 -3.06 5.66 11.37
CA PRO A 305 -3.27 7.06 11.04
C PRO A 305 -2.36 8.02 11.84
N ALA A 306 -1.91 7.66 13.04
CA ALA A 306 -0.99 8.48 13.84
C ALA A 306 0.37 8.68 13.13
N ASN A 307 0.84 7.66 12.40
CA ASN A 307 2.11 7.73 11.66
C ASN A 307 2.10 8.78 10.54
N LEU A 308 0.93 9.27 10.12
CA LEU A 308 0.79 10.32 9.12
C LEU A 308 1.15 11.72 9.67
N TYR A 309 1.03 11.91 10.98
CA TYR A 309 1.19 13.20 11.65
C TYR A 309 2.52 13.32 12.40
N ASP A 310 3.05 12.22 12.93
CA ASP A 310 4.18 12.24 13.88
C ASP A 310 5.56 12.60 13.31
N LYS A 311 5.81 12.38 12.01
CA LYS A 311 7.21 12.38 11.52
C LYS A 311 7.70 13.66 10.85
N TYR A 312 6.82 14.53 10.35
CA TYR A 312 7.21 15.81 9.75
C TYR A 312 6.06 16.81 9.86
N VAL A 313 6.20 17.79 10.74
CA VAL A 313 5.29 18.95 10.85
C VAL A 313 5.21 19.62 9.46
N GLY A 314 4.10 19.44 8.75
CA GLY A 314 3.78 20.14 7.50
C GLY A 314 3.47 19.31 6.25
N ASP A 315 3.53 17.97 6.26
CA ASP A 315 3.37 17.18 5.02
C ASP A 315 2.51 15.89 5.14
N SER A 316 1.54 15.85 6.06
CA SER A 316 0.67 14.67 6.28
C SER A 316 -0.11 14.21 5.03
N GLU A 317 -0.52 15.14 4.15
CA GLU A 317 -1.15 14.79 2.88
C GLU A 317 -0.19 14.09 1.92
N LYS A 318 1.08 14.51 1.87
CA LYS A 318 2.11 13.83 1.07
C LYS A 318 2.44 12.46 1.65
N ASN A 319 2.52 12.32 2.97
CA ASN A 319 2.71 11.02 3.63
C ASN A 319 1.57 10.07 3.29
N PHE A 320 0.33 10.55 3.37
CA PHE A 320 -0.85 9.78 3.02
C PHE A 320 -0.81 9.33 1.56
N LYS A 321 -0.54 10.25 0.62
CA LYS A 321 -0.38 9.91 -0.80
C LYS A 321 0.69 8.87 -1.01
N ARG A 322 1.88 9.04 -0.43
CA ARG A 322 2.97 8.05 -0.53
C ARG A 322 2.56 6.67 -0.03
N ALA A 323 1.89 6.59 1.13
CA ALA A 323 1.37 5.33 1.66
C ALA A 323 0.37 4.68 0.69
N MET A 324 -0.55 5.45 0.12
CA MET A 324 -1.52 4.94 -0.86
C MET A 324 -0.83 4.47 -2.14
N GLN A 325 0.13 5.22 -2.67
CA GLN A 325 0.89 4.81 -3.86
C GLN A 325 1.68 3.52 -3.62
N MET A 326 2.22 3.33 -2.42
CA MET A 326 2.88 2.09 -2.02
C MET A 326 1.88 0.92 -1.94
N ALA A 327 0.70 1.13 -1.37
CA ALA A 327 -0.37 0.12 -1.35
C ALA A 327 -0.83 -0.27 -2.77
N GLU A 328 -1.02 0.70 -3.67
CA GLU A 328 -1.37 0.46 -5.08
C GLU A 328 -0.30 -0.35 -5.82
N ARG A 329 0.99 -0.07 -5.55
CA ARG A 329 2.10 -0.82 -6.15
C ARG A 329 2.13 -2.27 -5.69
N LEU A 330 1.78 -2.52 -4.43
CA LEU A 330 1.82 -3.85 -3.84
C LEU A 330 0.60 -4.70 -4.19
N ALA A 331 -0.45 -4.10 -4.76
CA ALA A 331 -1.69 -4.78 -5.09
C ALA A 331 -1.46 -6.07 -5.91
N PRO A 332 -2.26 -7.14 -5.69
CA PRO A 332 -3.45 -7.17 -4.84
C PRO A 332 -3.15 -7.35 -3.35
N ILE A 333 -3.73 -6.50 -2.49
CA ILE A 333 -3.50 -6.51 -1.02
C ILE A 333 -4.75 -6.13 -0.24
N VAL A 334 -4.76 -6.45 1.05
CA VAL A 334 -5.67 -5.89 2.04
C VAL A 334 -4.96 -4.75 2.77
N LEU A 335 -5.53 -3.55 2.73
CA LEU A 335 -5.06 -2.38 3.47
C LEU A 335 -5.94 -2.18 4.70
N TRP A 336 -5.42 -2.46 5.88
CA TRP A 336 -6.07 -2.20 7.15
C TRP A 336 -5.71 -0.81 7.67
N ILE A 337 -6.71 0.04 7.83
CA ILE A 337 -6.58 1.34 8.48
C ILE A 337 -7.25 1.24 9.84
N ASP A 338 -6.46 1.25 10.90
CA ASP A 338 -6.97 1.05 12.26
C ASP A 338 -7.40 2.37 12.90
N GLU A 339 -8.51 2.35 13.63
CA GLU A 339 -9.02 3.45 14.45
C GLU A 339 -9.06 4.78 13.68
N LEU A 340 -9.76 4.76 12.54
CA LEU A 340 -9.84 5.88 11.61
C LEU A 340 -10.29 7.19 12.27
N GLU A 341 -11.08 7.11 13.35
CA GLU A 341 -11.50 8.23 14.19
C GLU A 341 -10.35 8.97 14.86
N LYS A 342 -9.21 8.30 15.14
CA LYS A 342 -8.08 8.92 15.85
C LYS A 342 -7.46 10.06 15.05
N ALA A 343 -7.37 9.88 13.74
CA ALA A 343 -6.89 10.95 12.86
C ALA A 343 -7.87 12.12 12.73
N PHE A 344 -9.12 12.00 13.21
CA PHE A 344 -10.04 13.14 13.37
C PHE A 344 -9.95 13.81 14.75
N SER A 345 -9.57 13.06 15.80
CA SER A 345 -9.51 13.59 17.16
C SER A 345 -8.21 14.33 17.50
N ASP A 346 -7.06 13.90 16.95
CA ASP A 346 -5.76 14.54 17.24
C ASP A 346 -5.52 15.84 16.45
N GLY A 347 -6.35 16.14 15.45
CA GLY A 347 -6.37 17.42 14.73
C GLY A 347 -7.59 18.30 15.03
N GLY A 348 -8.34 17.99 16.10
CA GLY A 348 -9.66 18.57 16.38
C GLY A 348 -9.66 19.89 17.16
N GLY A 349 -8.51 20.41 17.58
CA GLY A 349 -8.43 21.78 18.08
C GLY A 349 -8.58 22.80 16.95
N GLU A 350 -9.07 24.00 17.25
CA GLU A 350 -9.09 25.15 16.30
C GLU A 350 -7.69 25.46 15.69
N ASP A 351 -6.62 24.85 16.21
CA ASP A 351 -5.21 25.03 15.82
C ASP A 351 -4.70 24.20 14.62
N ASP A 352 -5.39 23.15 14.12
CA ASP A 352 -4.84 22.28 13.02
C ASP A 352 -5.10 22.81 11.59
N GLY A 353 -5.70 24.00 11.43
CA GLY A 353 -5.84 24.67 10.13
C GLY A 353 -6.52 23.83 9.02
N GLY A 354 -7.33 22.82 9.38
CA GLY A 354 -8.01 21.93 8.45
C GLY A 354 -7.11 20.91 7.71
N VAL A 355 -5.91 20.61 8.22
CA VAL A 355 -5.00 19.59 7.64
C VAL A 355 -5.66 18.22 7.62
N SER A 356 -6.18 17.78 8.77
CA SER A 356 -6.84 16.46 8.90
C SER A 356 -7.98 16.30 7.88
N ARG A 357 -8.87 17.30 7.75
CA ARG A 357 -9.98 17.26 6.77
C ARG A 357 -9.50 17.13 5.32
N ARG A 358 -8.37 17.74 4.95
CA ARG A 358 -7.79 17.62 3.61
C ARG A 358 -7.21 16.22 3.34
N VAL A 359 -6.52 15.63 4.32
CA VAL A 359 -6.01 14.25 4.22
C VAL A 359 -7.16 13.28 3.99
N PHE A 360 -8.27 13.43 4.72
CA PHE A 360 -9.45 12.57 4.55
C PHE A 360 -10.22 12.81 3.26
N GLY A 361 -10.30 14.06 2.79
CA GLY A 361 -10.82 14.34 1.44
C GLY A 361 -10.00 13.62 0.37
N THR A 362 -8.68 13.58 0.54
CA THR A 362 -7.76 12.83 -0.32
C THR A 362 -8.00 11.32 -0.20
N PHE A 363 -8.17 10.80 1.02
CA PHE A 363 -8.49 9.38 1.24
C PHE A 363 -9.79 8.96 0.55
N LEU A 364 -10.88 9.72 0.74
CA LEU A 364 -12.17 9.38 0.15
C LEU A 364 -12.15 9.46 -1.39
N SER A 365 -11.37 10.39 -1.95
CA SER A 365 -11.16 10.49 -3.40
C SER A 365 -10.36 9.30 -3.90
N TRP A 366 -9.25 8.98 -3.23
CA TRP A 366 -8.45 7.79 -3.52
C TRP A 366 -9.27 6.50 -3.42
N LEU A 367 -10.08 6.33 -2.38
CA LEU A 367 -10.92 5.15 -2.22
C LEU A 367 -11.89 4.93 -3.40
N GLN A 368 -12.27 5.98 -4.13
CA GLN A 368 -13.11 5.85 -5.33
C GLN A 368 -12.32 5.64 -6.61
N ASP A 369 -11.22 6.38 -6.77
CA ASP A 369 -10.52 6.51 -8.05
C ASP A 369 -9.18 5.77 -8.09
N ARG A 370 -8.84 5.02 -7.03
CA ARG A 370 -7.57 4.30 -6.93
C ARG A 370 -7.40 3.32 -8.08
N LYS A 371 -6.14 3.13 -8.45
CA LYS A 371 -5.72 2.13 -9.42
C LYS A 371 -5.15 0.93 -8.67
N GLY A 372 -5.51 -0.27 -9.10
CA GLY A 372 -5.04 -1.51 -8.50
C GLY A 372 -5.98 -2.12 -7.47
N ASP A 373 -5.80 -3.42 -7.26
CA ASP A 373 -6.67 -4.31 -6.50
C ASP A 373 -6.37 -4.24 -4.99
N VAL A 374 -6.52 -3.05 -4.41
CA VAL A 374 -6.33 -2.80 -2.97
C VAL A 374 -7.68 -2.94 -2.27
N PHE A 375 -7.87 -3.84 -1.32
CA PHE A 375 -9.11 -3.92 -0.53
C PHE A 375 -8.93 -3.23 0.81
N VAL A 376 -9.75 -2.21 1.11
CA VAL A 376 -9.58 -1.43 2.34
C VAL A 376 -10.44 -2.00 3.47
N VAL A 377 -9.84 -2.27 4.62
CA VAL A 377 -10.54 -2.55 5.88
C VAL A 377 -10.29 -1.39 6.83
N ALA A 378 -11.27 -0.51 6.99
CA ALA A 378 -11.18 0.58 7.96
C ALA A 378 -11.89 0.19 9.25
N THR A 379 -11.30 0.46 10.41
CA THR A 379 -11.97 0.21 11.70
C THR A 379 -12.32 1.54 12.37
N SER A 380 -13.42 1.55 13.14
CA SER A 380 -13.71 2.64 14.05
C SER A 380 -14.49 2.22 15.28
N ASN A 381 -14.18 2.83 16.42
CA ASN A 381 -14.90 2.64 17.67
C ASN A 381 -15.97 3.72 17.93
N ASP A 382 -15.87 4.87 17.27
CA ASP A 382 -16.70 6.04 17.54
C ASP A 382 -17.17 6.68 16.24
N VAL A 383 -18.41 6.39 15.88
CA VAL A 383 -19.03 6.83 14.63
C VAL A 383 -19.31 8.33 14.64
N ALA A 384 -19.50 8.95 15.82
CA ALA A 384 -19.79 10.38 15.91
C ALA A 384 -18.58 11.24 15.49
N LYS A 385 -17.37 10.69 15.57
CA LYS A 385 -16.13 11.34 15.13
C LYS A 385 -15.85 11.17 13.63
N LEU A 386 -16.55 10.25 12.97
CA LEU A 386 -16.38 10.05 11.53
C LEU A 386 -17.22 11.04 10.74
N PRO A 387 -16.66 11.66 9.69
CA PRO A 387 -17.45 12.47 8.78
C PRO A 387 -18.57 11.66 8.12
N PRO A 388 -19.77 12.22 7.93
CA PRO A 388 -20.90 11.53 7.29
C PRO A 388 -20.56 10.94 5.91
N GLU A 389 -19.56 11.50 5.22
CA GLU A 389 -19.09 11.06 3.92
C GLU A 389 -18.60 9.60 3.91
N PHE A 390 -18.08 9.07 5.03
CA PHE A 390 -17.59 7.69 5.14
C PHE A 390 -18.73 6.67 5.18
N ILE A 391 -19.90 7.08 5.66
CA ILE A 391 -21.07 6.22 5.87
C ILE A 391 -21.95 6.18 4.60
N ARG A 392 -21.70 7.08 3.63
CA ARG A 392 -22.48 7.14 2.41
C ARG A 392 -22.28 5.88 1.56
N LYS A 393 -23.38 5.20 1.23
CA LYS A 393 -23.38 4.05 0.32
C LYS A 393 -22.62 4.36 -0.98
N GLY A 394 -21.74 3.43 -1.37
CA GLY A 394 -20.89 3.52 -2.56
C GLY A 394 -19.43 3.92 -2.29
N ARG A 395 -19.12 4.42 -1.08
CA ARG A 395 -17.73 4.68 -0.65
C ARG A 395 -17.02 3.41 -0.24
N PHE A 396 -17.53 2.77 0.80
CA PHE A 396 -17.28 1.36 1.10
C PHE A 396 -18.35 0.49 0.44
N ASP A 397 -18.00 -0.76 0.16
CA ASP A 397 -18.97 -1.73 -0.36
C ASP A 397 -19.97 -2.15 0.71
N GLU A 398 -19.52 -2.20 1.97
CA GLU A 398 -20.36 -2.53 3.12
C GLU A 398 -19.87 -1.89 4.41
N VAL A 399 -20.81 -1.61 5.31
CA VAL A 399 -20.52 -1.17 6.69
C VAL A 399 -20.97 -2.27 7.63
N PHE A 400 -20.03 -2.86 8.36
CA PHE A 400 -20.32 -3.90 9.34
C PHE A 400 -20.32 -3.35 10.76
N PHE A 401 -21.27 -3.81 11.57
CA PHE A 401 -21.31 -3.58 13.00
C PHE A 401 -20.82 -4.81 13.76
N VAL A 402 -19.77 -4.63 14.55
CA VAL A 402 -19.16 -5.63 15.42
C VAL A 402 -19.60 -5.35 16.85
N ASP A 403 -20.58 -6.13 17.31
CA ASP A 403 -21.09 -6.05 18.69
C ASP A 403 -20.28 -6.94 19.64
N LEU A 404 -20.71 -7.00 20.89
CA LEU A 404 -20.20 -7.92 21.90
C LEU A 404 -20.34 -9.38 21.43
N PRO A 405 -19.35 -10.23 21.72
CA PRO A 405 -19.34 -11.62 21.28
C PRO A 405 -20.53 -12.43 21.84
N ARG A 406 -21.17 -13.21 20.98
CA ARG A 406 -22.18 -14.22 21.34
C ARG A 406 -21.57 -15.36 22.18
N PRO A 407 -22.38 -16.18 22.87
CA PRO A 407 -21.88 -17.28 23.72
C PRO A 407 -20.85 -18.19 23.02
N ASP A 408 -21.14 -18.63 21.80
CA ASP A 408 -20.22 -19.49 21.02
C ASP A 408 -18.88 -18.81 20.72
N ALA A 409 -18.93 -17.51 20.42
CA ALA A 409 -17.73 -16.70 20.21
C ALA A 409 -16.94 -16.51 21.51
N ARG A 410 -17.61 -16.25 22.64
CA ARG A 410 -16.95 -16.17 23.96
C ARG A 410 -16.25 -17.47 24.33
N ARG A 411 -16.90 -18.62 24.11
CA ARG A 411 -16.30 -19.93 24.34
C ARG A 411 -14.99 -20.10 23.56
N ALA A 412 -15.04 -19.79 22.27
CA ALA A 412 -13.85 -19.87 21.42
C ALA A 412 -12.75 -18.87 21.82
N ILE A 413 -13.12 -17.66 22.24
CA ILE A 413 -12.19 -16.65 22.78
C ILE A 413 -11.46 -17.22 24.01
N PHE A 414 -12.18 -17.81 24.98
CA PHE A 414 -11.55 -18.49 26.12
C PHE A 414 -10.56 -19.56 25.66
N GLU A 415 -10.96 -20.47 24.77
CA GLU A 415 -10.10 -21.53 24.30
C GLU A 415 -8.81 -21.01 23.64
N ILE A 416 -8.93 -19.98 22.78
CA ILE A 416 -7.79 -19.36 22.10
C ILE A 416 -6.83 -18.74 23.12
N HIS A 417 -7.34 -17.93 24.04
CA HIS A 417 -6.51 -17.19 24.98
C HIS A 417 -5.92 -18.08 26.09
N LEU A 418 -6.58 -19.17 26.46
CA LEU A 418 -6.02 -20.20 27.36
C LEU A 418 -4.88 -20.96 26.67
N ARG A 419 -5.08 -21.45 25.43
CA ARG A 419 -4.03 -22.15 24.66
C ARG A 419 -2.81 -21.25 24.44
N LYS A 420 -3.03 -19.98 24.07
CA LYS A 420 -1.96 -18.96 23.91
C LYS A 420 -1.12 -18.81 25.18
N ARG A 421 -1.71 -19.05 26.35
CA ARG A 421 -1.07 -18.96 27.68
C ARG A 421 -0.66 -20.33 28.25
N LYS A 422 -0.55 -21.34 27.38
CA LYS A 422 -0.13 -22.70 27.71
C LYS A 422 -1.02 -23.37 28.77
N GLN A 423 -2.30 -22.98 28.82
CA GLN A 423 -3.33 -23.61 29.64
C GLN A 423 -4.18 -24.52 28.74
N ASP A 424 -4.50 -25.72 29.22
CA ASP A 424 -5.40 -26.62 28.50
C ASP A 424 -6.86 -26.21 28.73
N PRO A 425 -7.62 -25.79 27.71
CA PRO A 425 -9.02 -25.41 27.87
C PRO A 425 -9.90 -26.52 28.46
N ALA A 426 -9.53 -27.80 28.28
CA ALA A 426 -10.27 -28.92 28.84
C ALA A 426 -10.20 -29.00 30.38
N ALA A 427 -9.26 -28.29 31.01
CA ALA A 427 -9.15 -28.20 32.47
C ALA A 427 -10.10 -27.17 33.09
N PHE A 428 -10.87 -26.43 32.28
CA PHE A 428 -11.74 -25.35 32.73
C PHE A 428 -13.21 -25.64 32.43
N ASP A 429 -14.09 -25.12 33.28
CA ASP A 429 -15.53 -25.12 33.02
C ASP A 429 -15.87 -23.94 32.12
N LEU A 430 -15.68 -24.15 30.81
CA LEU A 430 -15.91 -23.12 29.81
C LEU A 430 -17.37 -22.66 29.75
N GLU A 431 -18.34 -23.53 30.09
CA GLU A 431 -19.75 -23.15 30.10
C GLU A 431 -20.03 -22.14 31.21
N ALA A 432 -19.55 -22.41 32.43
CA ALA A 432 -19.68 -21.47 33.54
C ALA A 432 -19.01 -20.12 33.24
N LEU A 433 -17.81 -20.14 32.64
CA LEU A 433 -17.08 -18.92 32.26
C LEU A 433 -17.81 -18.12 31.17
N VAL A 434 -18.43 -18.78 30.19
CA VAL A 434 -19.20 -18.12 29.11
C VAL A 434 -20.46 -17.44 29.63
N VAL A 435 -21.13 -18.06 30.62
CA VAL A 435 -22.28 -17.47 31.32
C VAL A 435 -21.84 -16.26 32.15
N ALA A 436 -20.77 -16.40 32.93
CA ALA A 436 -20.26 -15.33 33.79
C ALA A 436 -19.76 -14.09 33.01
N THR A 437 -19.39 -14.26 31.75
CA THR A 437 -18.87 -13.18 30.87
C THR A 437 -19.91 -12.61 29.92
N GLU A 438 -21.21 -12.72 30.25
CA GLU A 438 -22.23 -12.00 29.50
C GLU A 438 -21.96 -10.48 29.55
N GLY A 439 -21.93 -9.85 28.37
CA GLY A 439 -21.63 -8.43 28.24
C GLY A 439 -20.14 -8.08 28.19
N PHE A 440 -19.23 -9.05 28.27
CA PHE A 440 -17.78 -8.81 28.12
C PHE A 440 -17.38 -8.74 26.65
N SER A 441 -16.47 -7.83 26.32
CA SER A 441 -15.72 -7.83 25.06
C SER A 441 -14.66 -8.94 25.05
N GLY A 442 -14.15 -9.27 23.85
CA GLY A 442 -13.07 -10.25 23.72
C GLY A 442 -11.80 -9.84 24.47
N ALA A 443 -11.48 -8.54 24.46
CA ALA A 443 -10.37 -7.99 25.23
C ALA A 443 -10.55 -8.15 26.75
N GLU A 444 -11.77 -7.97 27.27
CA GLU A 444 -12.04 -8.15 28.71
C GLU A 444 -11.97 -9.61 29.15
N ILE A 445 -12.42 -10.54 28.29
CA ILE A 445 -12.21 -11.98 28.53
C ILE A 445 -10.71 -12.31 28.56
N GLU A 446 -9.94 -11.75 27.63
CA GLU A 446 -8.48 -11.90 27.64
C GLU A 446 -7.86 -11.36 28.94
N GLN A 447 -8.29 -10.18 29.40
CA GLN A 447 -7.79 -9.59 30.64
C GLN A 447 -8.18 -10.40 31.87
N ALA A 448 -9.40 -10.94 31.95
CA ALA A 448 -9.79 -11.82 33.06
C ALA A 448 -8.86 -13.05 33.19
N ILE A 449 -8.45 -13.64 32.06
CA ILE A 449 -7.46 -14.73 32.06
C ILE A 449 -6.09 -14.25 32.53
N VAL A 450 -5.66 -13.06 32.11
CA VAL A 450 -4.39 -12.46 32.55
C VAL A 450 -4.39 -12.19 34.05
N SER A 451 -5.43 -11.55 34.58
CA SER A 451 -5.57 -11.28 36.02
C SER A 451 -5.60 -12.58 36.81
N GLY A 452 -6.35 -13.58 36.36
CA GLY A 452 -6.38 -14.90 37.00
C GLY A 452 -5.01 -15.58 37.05
N LEU A 453 -4.19 -15.43 36.00
CA LEU A 453 -2.80 -15.94 36.04
C LEU A 453 -1.95 -15.25 37.10
N TYR A 454 -2.07 -13.93 37.25
CA TYR A 454 -1.37 -13.21 38.32
C TYR A 454 -1.81 -13.70 39.70
N SER A 455 -3.11 -13.85 39.93
CA SER A 455 -3.67 -14.33 41.20
C SER A 455 -3.25 -15.77 41.50
N ALA A 456 -3.30 -16.66 40.51
CA ALA A 456 -2.84 -18.04 40.64
C ALA A 456 -1.34 -18.12 40.96
N PHE A 457 -0.51 -17.33 40.25
CA PHE A 457 0.92 -17.28 40.46
C PHE A 457 1.28 -16.75 41.86
N ALA A 458 0.65 -15.65 42.29
CA ALA A 458 0.85 -15.07 43.62
C ALA A 458 0.46 -16.05 44.74
N ALA A 459 -0.57 -16.87 44.52
CA ALA A 459 -1.02 -17.89 45.46
C ALA A 459 -0.20 -19.20 45.39
N GLY A 460 0.72 -19.35 44.43
CA GLY A 460 1.49 -20.59 44.21
C GLY A 460 0.63 -21.77 43.77
N LYS A 461 -0.48 -21.52 43.07
CA LYS A 461 -1.46 -22.53 42.62
C LYS A 461 -1.61 -22.52 41.09
N PRO A 462 -2.06 -23.62 40.46
CA PRO A 462 -2.45 -23.59 39.05
C PRO A 462 -3.68 -22.70 38.85
N LEU A 463 -3.82 -22.13 37.65
CA LEU A 463 -5.03 -21.42 37.25
C LEU A 463 -6.21 -22.39 37.26
N SER A 464 -7.34 -21.98 37.85
CA SER A 464 -8.57 -22.77 37.91
C SER A 464 -9.78 -21.94 37.47
N SER A 465 -10.88 -22.62 37.14
CA SER A 465 -12.17 -21.96 36.84
C SER A 465 -12.62 -21.06 37.98
N GLU A 466 -12.38 -21.45 39.24
CA GLU A 466 -12.75 -20.69 40.43
C GLU A 466 -12.03 -19.35 40.50
N ILE A 467 -10.72 -19.33 40.22
CA ILE A 467 -9.93 -18.10 40.18
C ILE A 467 -10.44 -17.20 39.05
N LEU A 468 -10.69 -17.76 37.86
CA LEU A 468 -11.20 -16.98 36.74
C LEU A 468 -12.59 -16.39 37.03
N LEU A 469 -13.50 -17.16 37.63
CA LEU A 469 -14.83 -16.69 38.00
C LEU A 469 -14.76 -15.55 39.02
N HIS A 470 -13.84 -15.62 39.99
CA HIS A 470 -13.60 -14.53 40.93
C HIS A 470 -13.13 -13.25 40.23
N GLU A 471 -12.14 -13.34 39.35
CA GLU A 471 -11.63 -12.18 38.61
C GLU A 471 -12.69 -11.58 37.66
N ILE A 472 -13.54 -12.43 37.07
CA ILE A 472 -14.67 -11.99 36.23
C ILE A 472 -15.68 -11.21 37.07
N ASP A 473 -16.04 -11.69 38.27
CA ASP A 473 -16.99 -11.03 39.17
C ASP A 473 -16.48 -9.67 39.68
N GLU A 474 -15.17 -9.54 39.92
CA GLU A 474 -14.54 -8.28 40.30
C GLU A 474 -14.41 -7.28 39.14
N THR A 475 -14.52 -7.76 37.89
CA THR A 475 -14.38 -6.93 36.69
C THR A 475 -15.72 -6.30 36.31
N ARG A 476 -15.75 -4.96 36.18
CA ARG A 476 -16.91 -4.26 35.62
C ARG A 476 -16.76 -4.12 34.10
N PRO A 477 -17.63 -4.76 33.28
CA PRO A 477 -17.47 -4.74 31.84
C PRO A 477 -17.82 -3.38 31.22
N LEU A 478 -17.30 -3.14 30.01
CA LEU A 478 -17.54 -1.98 29.16
C LEU A 478 -19.03 -1.80 28.85
N SER A 479 -19.76 -2.91 28.71
CA SER A 479 -21.22 -2.90 28.53
C SER A 479 -21.98 -2.25 29.68
N GLN A 480 -21.41 -2.24 30.89
CA GLN A 480 -21.99 -1.56 32.05
C GLN A 480 -21.43 -0.15 32.22
N THR A 481 -20.10 0.02 32.08
CA THR A 481 -19.45 1.32 32.32
C THR A 481 -19.70 2.34 31.22
N MET A 482 -20.02 1.89 30.00
CA MET A 482 -20.33 2.74 28.84
C MET A 482 -21.68 2.41 28.19
N ALA A 483 -22.65 1.90 28.98
CA ALA A 483 -23.95 1.43 28.49
C ALA A 483 -24.64 2.44 27.54
N GLU A 484 -24.74 3.71 27.95
CA GLU A 484 -25.38 4.77 27.15
C GLU A 484 -24.72 4.92 25.76
N LYS A 485 -23.37 4.96 25.71
CA LYS A 485 -22.64 5.08 24.45
C LYS A 485 -22.79 3.85 23.55
N LEU A 486 -22.84 2.65 24.15
CA LEU A 486 -23.07 1.42 23.39
C LEU A 486 -24.48 1.38 22.80
N ASP A 487 -25.48 1.81 23.57
CA ASP A 487 -26.87 1.85 23.11
C ASP A 487 -27.06 2.86 21.99
N ASP A 488 -26.49 4.05 22.11
CA ASP A 488 -26.45 5.06 21.03
C ASP A 488 -25.80 4.49 19.77
N LEU A 489 -24.67 3.78 19.91
CA LEU A 489 -23.95 3.17 18.80
C LEU A 489 -24.76 2.05 18.13
N ARG A 490 -25.44 1.20 18.91
CA ARG A 490 -26.31 0.13 18.42
C ARG A 490 -27.55 0.69 17.72
N GLU A 491 -28.17 1.71 18.29
CA GLU A 491 -29.32 2.39 17.68
C GLU A 491 -28.92 3.03 16.35
N TRP A 492 -27.75 3.70 16.33
CA TRP A 492 -27.20 4.25 15.10
C TRP A 492 -27.00 3.17 14.02
N ALA A 493 -26.47 2.01 14.41
CA ALA A 493 -26.11 0.90 13.52
C ALA A 493 -27.31 0.15 12.93
N ARG A 494 -28.44 0.00 13.67
CA ARG A 494 -29.61 -0.81 13.26
C ARG A 494 -30.10 -0.59 11.83
N ASN A 495 -30.06 0.64 11.34
CA ASN A 495 -30.55 1.01 10.01
C ASN A 495 -29.44 1.39 9.02
N ARG A 496 -28.17 1.29 9.42
CA ARG A 496 -27.03 1.85 8.69
C ARG A 496 -25.88 0.87 8.46
N ALA A 497 -25.81 -0.21 9.24
CA ALA A 497 -24.78 -1.22 9.16
C ALA A 497 -25.38 -2.63 9.20
N VAL A 498 -24.65 -3.60 8.66
CA VAL A 498 -25.01 -5.02 8.68
C VAL A 498 -24.30 -5.70 9.85
N SER A 499 -24.93 -6.69 10.48
CA SER A 499 -24.27 -7.49 11.52
C SER A 499 -23.02 -8.15 10.94
N ALA A 500 -21.90 -8.05 11.64
CA ALA A 500 -20.70 -8.81 11.31
C ALA A 500 -20.87 -10.31 11.65
N ASP A 501 -21.71 -10.62 12.65
CA ASP A 501 -22.01 -11.97 13.15
C ASP A 501 -23.23 -12.61 12.51
#